data_AF-A0A8H2Y5K7-F1
#
_entry.id   AF-A0A8H2Y5K7-F1
#
_cell.length_a   1.000
_cell.length_b   1.000
_cell.length_c   1.000
_cell.angle_alpha   90.00
_cell.angle_beta   90.00
_cell.angle_gamma   90.00
#
_symmetry.space_group_name_H-M   'P 1'
#
loop_
_entity.id
_entity.type
_entity.pdbx_description
1 polymer ?
#
loop_
_entity_poly.entity_id
_entity_poly.type
_entity_poly.pdbx_seq_one_letter_code
_entity_poly.pdbx_strand_id
1 'polypeptide(L)'
;MEPHSANLRCGAWYVDPSLIPSNGSTFAYFKSTDGHTLQWNFNLRRANLHLLPLIIAHGGIILVDSTRRGKRHPDALSRTVPIWCAVINRALGLEGEHSELFTPPDSVSPSEHAQMEDGISKWAEFLKASEYTLPSLTKPLRPFWISPDSSNPRPPSVDDSSPFYAIVCLSASQRVQDGVDRRLGFIYVQGSGDDHEMWSKGLTPELFWRHKSKLLACDQVDLEDEITQILEDTRNSDGHALLNPIESVHGRILVGTRAANCPMYLGDLDTCATLILTSDSQQLETSTPTTLYVRDFYPKQHPTEFLTHTLPISLQFIRTHLQLSGSRVCILCKDAKDLSIGIATAAITLCFNEDGNFVGDTSRSVTKDTAKRRLQWVLSSCPGANPSRATLKRVNEYLMSPRRPSLLGELHLVATFRV
;
A
#
# COMPACT_ATOMS: atom_id res chain seq x y z
N MET A 1 -0.87 23.06 -10.22
CA MET A 1 -0.97 21.80 -10.99
C MET A 1 -1.66 20.81 -10.05
N GLU A 2 -2.81 20.26 -10.42
CA GLU A 2 -3.57 19.37 -9.53
C GLU A 2 -2.85 18.03 -9.34
N PRO A 3 -2.72 17.49 -8.12
CA PRO A 3 -2.05 16.23 -7.89
C PRO A 3 -2.88 15.07 -8.44
N HIS A 4 -2.23 14.22 -9.23
CA HIS A 4 -2.82 12.99 -9.74
C HIS A 4 -2.44 11.82 -8.84
N SER A 5 -3.41 10.93 -8.59
CA SER A 5 -3.16 9.68 -7.89
C SER A 5 -3.82 8.52 -8.62
N ALA A 6 -3.00 7.52 -8.94
CA ALA A 6 -3.47 6.27 -9.51
C ALA A 6 -4.09 5.38 -8.43
N ASN A 7 -5.31 4.88 -8.67
CA ASN A 7 -5.81 3.75 -7.91
C ASN A 7 -5.03 2.48 -8.32
N LEU A 8 -4.29 1.87 -7.38
CA LEU A 8 -3.34 0.80 -7.66
C LEU A 8 -3.99 -0.40 -8.34
N ARG A 9 -3.17 -1.07 -9.15
CA ARG A 9 -3.48 -2.03 -10.23
C ARG A 9 -3.79 -1.34 -11.54
N CYS A 10 -4.96 -0.73 -11.67
CA CYS A 10 -5.45 -0.30 -12.95
C CYS A 10 -5.07 1.15 -13.28
N GLY A 11 -5.28 2.07 -12.34
CA GLY A 11 -4.96 3.49 -12.52
C GLY A 11 -3.48 3.75 -12.82
N ALA A 12 -2.58 2.90 -12.34
CA ALA A 12 -1.14 3.06 -12.54
C ALA A 12 -0.72 2.97 -14.01
N TRP A 13 -1.49 2.26 -14.84
CA TRP A 13 -1.26 2.21 -16.29
C TRP A 13 -1.68 3.48 -17.03
N TYR A 14 -2.47 4.35 -16.39
CA TYR A 14 -3.05 5.54 -17.02
C TYR A 14 -2.54 6.87 -16.46
N VAL A 15 -1.79 6.85 -15.36
CA VAL A 15 -1.19 8.04 -14.75
C VAL A 15 0.31 8.02 -14.97
N ASP A 16 0.81 9.03 -15.68
CA ASP A 16 2.25 9.24 -15.84
C ASP A 16 2.87 9.56 -14.47
N PRO A 17 3.89 8.81 -14.01
CA PRO A 17 4.56 9.06 -12.75
C PRO A 17 5.13 10.47 -12.59
N SER A 18 5.44 11.17 -13.69
CA SER A 18 5.91 12.56 -13.64
C SER A 18 4.84 13.56 -13.18
N LEU A 19 3.56 13.18 -13.24
CA LEU A 19 2.42 13.97 -12.73
C LEU A 19 2.17 13.74 -11.23
N ILE A 20 2.90 12.81 -10.62
CA ILE A 20 2.80 12.47 -9.20
C ILE A 20 3.87 13.27 -8.43
N PRO A 21 3.50 13.99 -7.35
CA PRO A 21 4.45 14.77 -6.55
C PRO A 21 5.64 13.95 -6.03
N SER A 22 6.84 14.51 -6.10
CA SER A 22 8.12 13.82 -5.82
C SER A 22 8.35 13.43 -4.35
N ASN A 23 7.51 13.91 -3.43
CA ASN A 23 7.69 13.82 -1.97
C ASN A 23 6.88 12.69 -1.29
N GLY A 24 6.28 11.76 -2.05
CA GLY A 24 5.70 10.56 -1.46
C GLY A 24 5.07 9.63 -2.49
N SER A 25 5.12 8.32 -2.22
CA SER A 25 4.37 7.31 -2.99
C SER A 25 2.87 7.62 -2.94
N THR A 26 2.33 8.28 -3.98
CA THR A 26 0.96 8.82 -3.98
C THR A 26 -0.04 7.90 -4.65
N PHE A 27 0.11 6.61 -4.39
CA PHE A 27 -0.80 5.61 -4.93
C PHE A 27 -2.01 5.46 -4.00
N ALA A 28 -3.22 5.54 -4.55
CA ALA A 28 -4.44 5.21 -3.83
C ALA A 28 -4.70 3.69 -3.94
N TYR A 29 -5.38 3.09 -2.97
CA TYR A 29 -5.80 1.70 -3.04
C TYR A 29 -7.24 1.53 -2.57
N PHE A 30 -8.16 2.04 -3.38
CA PHE A 30 -9.60 1.84 -3.25
C PHE A 30 -10.00 0.53 -3.92
N LYS A 31 -10.38 -0.46 -3.12
CA LYS A 31 -10.80 -1.75 -3.66
C LYS A 31 -12.30 -1.77 -3.93
N SER A 32 -12.69 -2.23 -5.11
CA SER A 32 -14.11 -2.41 -5.49
C SER A 32 -14.89 -3.32 -4.53
N THR A 33 -14.23 -4.30 -3.90
CA THR A 33 -14.88 -5.20 -2.94
C THR A 33 -15.37 -4.51 -1.67
N ASP A 34 -14.79 -3.36 -1.32
CA ASP A 34 -15.24 -2.59 -0.13
C ASP A 34 -16.52 -1.78 -0.45
N GLY A 35 -16.86 -1.64 -1.74
CA GLY A 35 -18.11 -1.06 -2.23
C GLY A 35 -18.86 -2.03 -3.14
N HIS A 36 -18.84 -3.34 -2.88
CA HIS A 36 -19.61 -4.29 -3.68
C HIS A 36 -21.06 -4.32 -3.18
N THR A 37 -22.01 -4.54 -4.08
CA THR A 37 -23.44 -4.61 -3.74
C THR A 37 -23.67 -5.60 -2.59
N LEU A 38 -24.43 -5.17 -1.58
CA LEU A 38 -24.72 -5.89 -0.31
C LEU A 38 -23.52 -6.05 0.65
N GLN A 39 -22.34 -5.53 0.32
CA GLN A 39 -21.14 -5.59 1.17
C GLN A 39 -20.42 -4.24 1.18
N TRP A 40 -21.09 -3.23 1.74
CA TRP A 40 -20.53 -1.90 1.98
C TRP A 40 -19.59 -1.93 3.18
N ASN A 41 -18.39 -1.36 3.05
CA ASN A 41 -17.42 -1.36 4.14
C ASN A 41 -16.40 -0.24 4.04
N PHE A 42 -16.02 0.34 5.18
CA PHE A 42 -14.81 1.15 5.30
C PHE A 42 -13.66 0.32 5.88
N ASN A 43 -12.69 -0.03 5.04
CA ASN A 43 -11.63 -0.94 5.43
C ASN A 43 -10.44 -0.19 6.04
N LEU A 44 -10.29 -0.28 7.36
CA LEU A 44 -9.18 0.36 8.08
C LEU A 44 -7.78 -0.12 7.67
N ARG A 45 -7.61 -1.24 6.96
CA ARG A 45 -6.28 -1.61 6.40
C ARG A 45 -5.95 -0.87 5.10
N ARG A 46 -6.96 -0.29 4.45
CA ARG A 46 -6.85 0.47 3.20
C ARG A 46 -7.55 1.82 3.38
N ALA A 47 -7.23 2.48 4.48
CA ALA A 47 -7.91 3.70 4.86
C ALA A 47 -7.51 4.90 3.97
N ASN A 48 -6.45 4.79 3.16
CA ASN A 48 -5.99 5.82 2.22
C ASN A 48 -5.79 7.22 2.84
N LEU A 49 -5.48 7.28 4.14
CA LEU A 49 -5.37 8.54 4.89
C LEU A 49 -4.13 9.35 4.51
N HIS A 50 -3.13 8.70 3.92
CA HIS A 50 -1.94 9.35 3.37
C HIS A 50 -2.25 10.33 2.23
N LEU A 51 -3.45 10.24 1.63
CA LEU A 51 -3.90 11.20 0.62
C LEU A 51 -4.33 12.55 1.24
N LEU A 52 -4.72 12.57 2.52
CA LEU A 52 -5.29 13.76 3.15
C LEU A 52 -4.33 14.96 3.19
N PRO A 53 -3.04 14.82 3.58
CA PRO A 53 -2.09 15.94 3.54
C PRO A 53 -1.94 16.54 2.14
N LEU A 54 -1.97 15.71 1.11
CA LEU A 54 -1.85 16.15 -0.29
C LEU A 54 -3.09 16.87 -0.77
N ILE A 55 -4.28 16.37 -0.40
CA ILE A 55 -5.56 17.03 -0.68
C ILE A 55 -5.60 18.42 -0.03
N ILE A 56 -5.17 18.53 1.23
CA ILE A 56 -5.09 19.82 1.94
C ILE A 56 -4.15 20.77 1.20
N ALA A 57 -2.97 20.29 0.81
CA ALA A 57 -1.94 21.12 0.17
C ALA A 57 -2.34 21.65 -1.22
N HIS A 58 -3.24 20.96 -1.93
CA HIS A 58 -3.58 21.30 -3.32
C HIS A 58 -5.06 21.60 -3.57
N GLY A 59 -5.90 21.61 -2.52
CA GLY A 59 -7.34 21.86 -2.67
C GLY A 59 -8.15 20.67 -3.21
N GLY A 60 -7.54 19.53 -3.48
CA GLY A 60 -8.20 18.37 -4.08
C GLY A 60 -7.23 17.32 -4.61
N ILE A 61 -7.78 16.30 -5.28
CA ILE A 61 -7.02 15.22 -5.95
C ILE A 61 -7.82 14.63 -7.10
N ILE A 62 -7.12 14.16 -8.14
CA ILE A 62 -7.71 13.33 -9.20
C ILE A 62 -7.33 11.85 -8.95
N LEU A 63 -8.35 11.02 -8.74
CA LEU A 63 -8.25 9.57 -8.62
C LEU A 63 -8.56 8.92 -9.96
N VAL A 64 -7.55 8.30 -10.57
CA VAL A 64 -7.70 7.64 -11.88
C VAL A 64 -7.84 6.15 -11.71
N ASP A 65 -8.86 5.58 -12.35
CA ASP A 65 -9.10 4.13 -12.42
C ASP A 65 -9.77 3.79 -13.76
N SER A 66 -9.96 2.51 -14.06
CA SER A 66 -10.75 2.10 -15.23
C SER A 66 -11.67 0.93 -14.89
N THR A 67 -12.64 0.65 -15.75
CA THR A 67 -13.65 -0.38 -15.49
C THR A 67 -13.89 -1.26 -16.69
N ARG A 68 -14.58 -2.39 -16.50
CA ARG A 68 -14.89 -3.37 -17.54
C ARG A 68 -16.39 -3.46 -17.79
N ARG A 69 -16.77 -4.30 -18.77
CA ARG A 69 -18.14 -4.83 -18.95
C ARG A 69 -19.21 -3.74 -19.11
N GLY A 70 -18.92 -2.69 -19.87
CA GLY A 70 -19.88 -1.64 -20.18
C GLY A 70 -20.27 -0.76 -19.00
N LYS A 71 -19.58 -0.83 -17.86
CA LYS A 71 -19.74 0.13 -16.76
C LYS A 71 -19.16 1.49 -17.15
N ARG A 72 -19.72 2.58 -16.62
CA ARG A 72 -19.20 3.94 -16.80
C ARG A 72 -18.04 4.23 -15.85
N HIS A 73 -18.22 3.88 -14.58
CA HIS A 73 -17.22 4.02 -13.52
C HIS A 73 -17.00 2.68 -12.82
N PRO A 74 -15.78 2.40 -12.34
CA PRO A 74 -15.53 1.25 -11.48
C PRO A 74 -16.17 1.44 -10.10
N ASP A 75 -16.54 0.35 -9.45
CA ASP A 75 -17.19 0.38 -8.13
C ASP A 75 -16.31 1.05 -7.06
N ALA A 76 -14.98 0.98 -7.23
CA ALA A 76 -14.05 1.72 -6.38
C ALA A 76 -14.32 3.23 -6.41
N LEU A 77 -14.55 3.80 -7.60
CA LEU A 77 -14.81 5.22 -7.79
C LEU A 77 -16.27 5.61 -7.53
N SER A 78 -17.24 4.74 -7.85
CA SER A 78 -18.67 5.06 -7.69
C SER A 78 -19.23 4.77 -6.30
N ARG A 79 -18.58 3.89 -5.51
CA ARG A 79 -19.08 3.44 -4.19
C ARG A 79 -18.03 3.58 -3.10
N THR A 80 -16.83 3.02 -3.28
CA THR A 80 -15.79 3.01 -2.23
C THR A 80 -15.27 4.42 -1.89
N VAL A 81 -14.93 5.24 -2.89
CA VAL A 81 -14.47 6.62 -2.69
C VAL A 81 -15.55 7.50 -2.03
N PRO A 82 -16.83 7.42 -2.44
CA PRO A 82 -17.93 8.08 -1.73
C PRO A 82 -18.05 7.74 -0.25
N ILE A 83 -18.03 6.44 0.08
CA ILE A 83 -18.03 5.98 1.47
C ILE A 83 -16.83 6.57 2.20
N TRP A 84 -15.66 6.56 1.57
CA TRP A 84 -14.44 7.10 2.17
C TRP A 84 -14.53 8.60 2.48
N CYS A 85 -15.03 9.42 1.55
CA CYS A 85 -15.21 10.85 1.75
C CYS A 85 -16.17 11.12 2.93
N ALA A 86 -17.35 10.51 2.91
CA ALA A 86 -18.39 10.71 3.92
C ALA A 86 -17.96 10.22 5.32
N VAL A 87 -17.25 9.08 5.40
CA VAL A 87 -16.72 8.56 6.67
C VAL A 87 -15.68 9.50 7.26
N ILE A 88 -14.77 10.06 6.46
CA ILE A 88 -13.76 11.00 6.96
C ILE A 88 -14.40 12.31 7.39
N ASN A 89 -15.32 12.86 6.59
CA ASN A 89 -16.07 14.06 6.96
C ASN A 89 -16.77 13.88 8.31
N ARG A 90 -17.49 12.77 8.48
CA ARG A 90 -18.19 12.44 9.73
C ARG A 90 -17.23 12.17 10.89
N ALA A 91 -16.10 11.51 10.65
CA ALA A 91 -15.09 11.22 11.67
C ALA A 91 -14.46 12.49 12.24
N LEU A 92 -14.28 13.50 11.38
CA LEU A 92 -13.74 14.82 11.74
C LEU A 92 -14.80 15.82 12.22
N GLY A 93 -16.08 15.44 12.26
CA GLY A 93 -17.17 16.32 12.69
C GLY A 93 -17.43 17.48 11.72
N LEU A 94 -17.13 17.29 10.43
CA LEU A 94 -17.45 18.28 9.39
C LEU A 94 -18.95 18.19 9.08
N GLU A 95 -19.63 19.33 9.17
CA GLU A 95 -21.07 19.47 8.93
C GLU A 95 -21.34 20.36 7.71
N GLY A 96 -22.56 20.28 7.18
CA GLY A 96 -23.05 21.07 6.05
C GLY A 96 -23.29 20.24 4.80
N GLU A 97 -23.90 20.88 3.80
CA GLU A 97 -24.41 20.22 2.58
C GLU A 97 -23.33 19.41 1.85
N HIS A 98 -22.07 19.85 1.85
CA HIS A 98 -20.98 19.15 1.13
C HIS A 98 -20.32 18.01 1.90
N SER A 99 -20.77 17.73 3.13
CA SER A 99 -20.19 16.68 4.00
C SER A 99 -20.86 15.31 3.87
N GLU A 100 -22.06 15.26 3.27
CA GLU A 100 -22.89 14.06 3.14
C GLU A 100 -22.32 13.01 2.17
N LEU A 101 -23.01 11.87 2.07
CA LEU A 101 -22.69 10.86 1.07
C LEU A 101 -23.11 11.36 -0.31
N PHE A 102 -22.16 11.38 -1.26
CA PHE A 102 -22.44 11.71 -2.66
C PHE A 102 -22.12 10.50 -3.55
N THR A 103 -23.09 10.06 -4.35
CA THR A 103 -22.91 8.95 -5.31
C THR A 103 -23.37 9.35 -6.71
N PRO A 104 -22.78 8.79 -7.78
CA PRO A 104 -23.19 9.10 -9.14
C PRO A 104 -24.52 8.40 -9.45
N PRO A 105 -25.60 9.14 -9.77
CA PRO A 105 -26.95 8.56 -9.94
C PRO A 105 -27.04 7.58 -11.11
N ASP A 106 -26.20 7.75 -12.13
CA ASP A 106 -26.14 6.86 -13.29
C ASP A 106 -25.49 5.49 -12.98
N SER A 107 -24.83 5.34 -11.83
CA SER A 107 -24.13 4.10 -11.47
C SER A 107 -24.53 3.52 -10.11
N VAL A 108 -25.22 4.30 -9.27
CA VAL A 108 -25.67 3.89 -7.93
C VAL A 108 -27.14 4.27 -7.79
N SER A 109 -28.00 3.27 -7.55
CA SER A 109 -29.43 3.49 -7.37
C SER A 109 -29.73 4.17 -6.02
N PRO A 110 -30.90 4.83 -5.86
CA PRO A 110 -31.30 5.42 -4.58
C PRO A 110 -31.34 4.42 -3.41
N SER A 111 -31.70 3.16 -3.69
CA SER A 111 -31.70 2.10 -2.67
C SER A 111 -30.28 1.71 -2.24
N GLU A 112 -29.34 1.59 -3.17
CA GLU A 112 -27.93 1.36 -2.82
C GLU A 112 -27.34 2.53 -2.04
N HIS A 113 -27.66 3.77 -2.44
CA HIS A 113 -27.23 4.96 -1.73
C HIS A 113 -27.67 4.94 -0.26
N ALA A 114 -28.96 4.69 0.00
CA ALA A 114 -29.48 4.62 1.37
C ALA A 114 -28.79 3.52 2.21
N GLN A 115 -28.58 2.33 1.63
CA GLN A 115 -27.87 1.24 2.32
C GLN A 115 -26.40 1.57 2.62
N MET A 116 -25.74 2.31 1.74
CA MET A 116 -24.38 2.80 1.96
C MET A 116 -24.36 3.85 3.09
N GLU A 117 -25.33 4.75 3.10
CA GLU A 117 -25.49 5.83 4.08
C GLU A 117 -25.68 5.30 5.51
N ASP A 118 -26.49 4.25 5.68
CA ASP A 118 -26.73 3.58 6.97
C ASP A 118 -25.44 3.14 7.68
N GLY A 119 -24.39 2.83 6.91
CA GLY A 119 -23.09 2.39 7.44
C GLY A 119 -22.15 3.51 7.87
N ILE A 120 -22.35 4.75 7.38
CA ILE A 120 -21.38 5.85 7.50
C ILE A 120 -21.07 6.18 8.96
N SER A 121 -22.10 6.34 9.79
CA SER A 121 -21.93 6.67 11.21
C SER A 121 -21.10 5.62 11.94
N LYS A 122 -21.40 4.33 11.73
CA LYS A 122 -20.68 3.22 12.35
C LYS A 122 -19.21 3.18 11.92
N TRP A 123 -18.93 3.38 10.64
CA TRP A 123 -17.56 3.37 10.13
C TRP A 123 -16.75 4.58 10.57
N ALA A 124 -17.39 5.76 10.71
CA ALA A 124 -16.76 6.94 11.28
C ALA A 124 -16.32 6.70 12.73
N GLU A 125 -17.16 6.07 13.55
CA GLU A 125 -16.78 5.68 14.91
C GLU A 125 -15.63 4.66 14.94
N PHE A 126 -15.60 3.70 14.00
CA PHE A 126 -14.46 2.79 13.88
C PHE A 126 -13.16 3.49 13.47
N LEU A 127 -13.23 4.54 12.64
CA LEU A 127 -12.08 5.35 12.29
C LEU A 127 -11.61 6.20 13.49
N LYS A 128 -12.53 6.84 14.22
CA LYS A 128 -12.21 7.58 15.45
C LYS A 128 -11.57 6.70 16.53
N ALA A 129 -12.04 5.46 16.67
CA ALA A 129 -11.50 4.49 17.62
C ALA A 129 -10.21 3.78 17.13
N SER A 130 -9.69 4.13 15.95
CA SER A 130 -8.46 3.55 15.41
C SER A 130 -7.20 4.29 15.85
N GLU A 131 -6.04 3.71 15.62
CA GLU A 131 -4.73 4.31 15.95
C GLU A 131 -4.27 5.35 14.90
N TYR A 132 -5.07 5.63 13.87
CA TYR A 132 -4.70 6.58 12.85
C TYR A 132 -4.85 8.01 13.35
N THR A 133 -3.80 8.82 13.15
CA THR A 133 -3.91 10.28 13.32
C THR A 133 -4.47 10.87 12.04
N LEU A 134 -5.61 11.57 12.14
CA LEU A 134 -6.20 12.30 11.03
C LEU A 134 -5.69 13.75 11.03
N PRO A 135 -5.25 14.30 9.89
CA PRO A 135 -4.97 15.72 9.80
C PRO A 135 -6.26 16.54 9.94
N SER A 136 -6.14 17.79 10.40
CA SER A 136 -7.28 18.70 10.48
C SER A 136 -7.68 19.16 9.08
N LEU A 137 -8.87 18.76 8.65
CA LEU A 137 -9.50 19.29 7.44
C LEU A 137 -10.35 20.50 7.81
N THR A 138 -10.16 21.62 7.11
CA THR A 138 -10.96 22.84 7.28
C THR A 138 -12.26 22.83 6.46
N LYS A 139 -12.37 21.91 5.50
CA LYS A 139 -13.48 21.78 4.54
C LYS A 139 -13.77 20.30 4.29
N PRO A 140 -15.01 19.91 3.96
CA PRO A 140 -15.34 18.51 3.66
C PRO A 140 -14.73 18.05 2.34
N LEU A 141 -14.49 16.74 2.24
CA LEU A 141 -14.12 16.03 1.02
C LEU A 141 -15.38 15.78 0.18
N ARG A 142 -15.38 16.19 -1.09
CA ARG A 142 -16.53 16.03 -1.99
C ARG A 142 -16.15 15.31 -3.28
N PRO A 143 -16.76 14.14 -3.59
CA PRO A 143 -16.45 13.39 -4.80
C PRO A 143 -17.19 13.92 -6.04
N PHE A 144 -16.52 13.84 -7.20
CA PHE A 144 -17.02 14.18 -8.53
C PHE A 144 -16.63 13.09 -9.54
N TRP A 145 -17.40 12.86 -10.60
CA TRP A 145 -17.13 11.76 -11.54
C TRP A 145 -16.97 12.25 -12.98
N ILE A 146 -15.90 11.80 -13.62
CA ILE A 146 -15.59 12.13 -15.01
C ILE A 146 -15.29 10.84 -15.78
N SER A 147 -15.81 10.75 -17.00
CA SER A 147 -15.57 9.65 -17.95
C SER A 147 -15.47 10.19 -19.37
N PRO A 148 -14.96 9.41 -20.34
CA PRO A 148 -14.96 9.80 -21.76
C PRO A 148 -16.36 10.11 -22.30
N ASP A 149 -17.40 9.52 -21.72
CA ASP A 149 -18.81 9.74 -22.09
C ASP A 149 -19.43 10.96 -21.41
N SER A 150 -18.69 11.70 -20.58
CA SER A 150 -19.22 12.88 -19.89
C SER A 150 -19.32 14.06 -20.87
N SER A 151 -20.50 14.69 -20.97
CA SER A 151 -20.75 15.80 -21.90
C SER A 151 -19.84 17.01 -21.68
N ASN A 152 -19.34 17.20 -20.46
CA ASN A 152 -18.32 18.20 -20.12
C ASN A 152 -17.32 17.56 -19.14
N PRO A 153 -16.23 16.95 -19.63
CA PRO A 153 -15.30 16.16 -18.81
C PRO A 153 -14.28 17.04 -18.06
N ARG A 154 -14.69 18.22 -17.59
CA ARG A 154 -13.81 19.14 -16.86
C ARG A 154 -13.98 18.93 -15.35
N PRO A 155 -12.87 18.89 -14.58
CA PRO A 155 -12.96 18.92 -13.13
C PRO A 155 -13.67 20.22 -12.67
N PRO A 156 -14.31 20.19 -11.49
CA PRO A 156 -14.86 21.41 -10.92
C PRO A 156 -13.74 22.44 -10.78
N SER A 157 -14.00 23.69 -11.12
CA SER A 157 -13.05 24.77 -10.86
C SER A 157 -12.97 24.97 -9.35
N VAL A 158 -11.86 24.55 -8.75
CA VAL A 158 -11.61 24.72 -7.32
C VAL A 158 -10.65 25.89 -7.13
N ASP A 159 -11.01 26.76 -6.20
CA ASP A 159 -10.17 27.85 -5.69
C ASP A 159 -10.17 27.84 -4.15
N ASP A 160 -9.41 28.75 -3.54
CA ASP A 160 -9.33 28.86 -2.08
C ASP A 160 -10.68 29.20 -1.42
N SER A 161 -11.64 29.76 -2.16
CA SER A 161 -12.99 30.09 -1.68
C SER A 161 -13.96 28.90 -1.73
N SER A 162 -13.60 27.84 -2.44
CA SER A 162 -14.45 26.67 -2.64
C SER A 162 -14.79 26.02 -1.29
N PRO A 163 -16.06 25.66 -1.04
CA PRO A 163 -16.50 25.20 0.28
C PRO A 163 -16.16 23.72 0.57
N PHE A 164 -15.35 23.08 -0.27
CA PHE A 164 -14.96 21.67 -0.17
C PHE A 164 -13.58 21.43 -0.79
N TYR A 165 -12.96 20.29 -0.47
CA TYR A 165 -11.86 19.71 -1.22
C TYR A 165 -12.41 18.77 -2.30
N ALA A 166 -12.03 18.97 -3.56
CA ALA A 166 -12.57 18.16 -4.66
C ALA A 166 -11.83 16.82 -4.80
N ILE A 167 -12.58 15.72 -4.81
CA ILE A 167 -12.08 14.38 -5.07
C ILE A 167 -12.62 13.93 -6.43
N VAL A 168 -11.82 14.10 -7.48
CA VAL A 168 -12.26 13.83 -8.86
C VAL A 168 -11.99 12.36 -9.20
N CYS A 169 -13.05 11.57 -9.28
CA CYS A 169 -13.06 10.18 -9.72
C CYS A 169 -13.09 10.08 -11.26
N LEU A 170 -11.90 9.94 -11.87
CA LEU A 170 -11.74 9.84 -13.32
C LEU A 170 -11.72 8.36 -13.76
N SER A 171 -12.71 7.96 -14.56
CA SER A 171 -12.68 6.69 -15.30
C SER A 171 -11.93 6.88 -16.61
N ALA A 172 -10.81 6.19 -16.80
CA ALA A 172 -9.99 6.30 -18.01
C ALA A 172 -10.55 5.47 -19.19
N SER A 173 -11.37 4.46 -18.92
CA SER A 173 -11.90 3.57 -19.96
C SER A 173 -13.06 4.22 -20.73
N GLN A 174 -13.01 4.16 -22.05
CA GLN A 174 -14.17 4.41 -22.91
C GLN A 174 -15.18 3.28 -22.73
N ARG A 175 -16.45 3.62 -22.52
CA ARG A 175 -17.51 2.62 -22.34
C ARG A 175 -17.78 1.90 -23.64
N VAL A 176 -17.75 0.57 -23.60
CA VAL A 176 -18.13 -0.29 -24.73
C VAL A 176 -19.13 -1.31 -24.23
N GLN A 177 -20.25 -1.49 -24.95
CA GLN A 177 -21.38 -2.30 -24.49
C GLN A 177 -20.96 -3.74 -24.13
N ASP A 178 -20.20 -4.39 -25.01
CA ASP A 178 -19.69 -5.76 -24.80
C ASP A 178 -18.31 -5.79 -24.10
N GLY A 179 -17.79 -4.62 -23.70
CA GLY A 179 -16.46 -4.46 -23.12
C GLY A 179 -15.30 -4.67 -24.10
N VAL A 180 -15.57 -5.00 -25.36
CA VAL A 180 -14.58 -5.20 -26.41
C VAL A 180 -15.04 -4.53 -27.70
N ASP A 181 -14.14 -3.80 -28.36
CA ASP A 181 -14.40 -3.08 -29.60
C ASP A 181 -13.26 -3.33 -30.59
N ARG A 182 -13.58 -3.82 -31.80
CA ARG A 182 -12.58 -4.10 -32.83
C ARG A 182 -12.30 -2.83 -33.61
N ARG A 183 -11.06 -2.35 -33.53
CA ARG A 183 -10.60 -1.13 -34.19
C ARG A 183 -9.63 -1.47 -35.31
N LEU A 184 -9.30 -0.47 -36.11
CA LEU A 184 -8.31 -0.64 -37.17
C LEU A 184 -6.94 -0.91 -36.53
N GLY A 185 -6.41 -2.13 -36.72
CA GLY A 185 -5.09 -2.53 -36.24
C GLY A 185 -5.00 -3.05 -34.80
N PHE A 186 -6.08 -2.98 -33.99
CA PHE A 186 -6.06 -3.52 -32.63
C PHE A 186 -7.47 -3.78 -32.08
N ILE A 187 -7.54 -4.54 -30.99
CA ILE A 187 -8.78 -4.78 -30.25
C ILE A 187 -8.73 -3.94 -28.97
N TYR A 188 -9.66 -2.99 -28.85
CA TYR A 188 -9.84 -2.27 -27.60
C TYR A 188 -10.57 -3.17 -26.60
N VAL A 189 -10.00 -3.34 -25.41
CA VAL A 189 -10.62 -4.08 -24.30
C VAL A 189 -10.82 -3.11 -23.15
N GLN A 190 -12.08 -2.87 -22.81
CA GLN A 190 -12.46 -1.95 -21.75
C GLN A 190 -11.92 -2.44 -20.40
N GLY A 191 -11.08 -1.61 -19.77
CA GLY A 191 -10.50 -1.91 -18.47
C GLY A 191 -9.39 -2.97 -18.49
N SER A 192 -8.69 -3.12 -19.62
CA SER A 192 -7.58 -4.05 -19.79
C SER A 192 -6.47 -3.89 -18.74
N GLY A 193 -6.23 -2.68 -18.23
CA GLY A 193 -5.27 -2.42 -17.16
C GLY A 193 -5.54 -3.19 -15.85
N ASP A 194 -6.76 -3.67 -15.62
CA ASP A 194 -7.10 -4.47 -14.44
C ASP A 194 -6.83 -5.98 -14.62
N ASP A 195 -6.66 -6.47 -15.86
CA ASP A 195 -6.25 -7.85 -16.21
C ASP A 195 -4.84 -7.86 -16.83
N HIS A 196 -3.96 -6.96 -16.40
CA HIS A 196 -2.61 -6.88 -16.95
C HIS A 196 -1.86 -8.21 -16.86
N GLU A 197 -2.19 -9.09 -15.91
CA GLU A 197 -1.62 -10.44 -15.82
C GLU A 197 -1.86 -11.29 -17.10
N MET A 198 -2.89 -10.99 -17.88
CA MET A 198 -3.23 -11.74 -19.10
C MET A 198 -2.48 -11.27 -20.37
N TRP A 199 -1.92 -10.06 -20.36
CA TRP A 199 -1.32 -9.46 -21.56
C TRP A 199 0.04 -8.79 -21.34
N SER A 200 0.40 -8.42 -20.10
CA SER A 200 1.60 -7.63 -19.81
C SER A 200 2.91 -8.38 -20.01
N LYS A 201 2.88 -9.72 -20.06
CA LYS A 201 4.09 -10.57 -20.14
C LYS A 201 5.13 -10.26 -19.04
N GLY A 202 4.69 -9.74 -17.90
CA GLY A 202 5.54 -9.35 -16.77
C GLY A 202 5.92 -7.86 -16.74
N LEU A 203 5.58 -7.09 -17.77
CA LEU A 203 5.73 -5.63 -17.78
C LEU A 203 4.88 -5.01 -16.64
N THR A 204 5.48 -4.12 -15.85
CA THR A 204 4.78 -3.37 -14.81
C THR A 204 4.45 -1.95 -15.31
N PRO A 205 3.49 -1.24 -14.71
CA PRO A 205 3.19 0.14 -15.07
C PRO A 205 4.42 1.04 -15.01
N GLU A 206 5.27 0.88 -13.99
CA GLU A 206 6.48 1.70 -13.83
C GLU A 206 7.45 1.50 -14.99
N LEU A 207 7.65 0.24 -15.42
CA LEU A 207 8.49 -0.08 -16.58
C LEU A 207 7.87 0.43 -17.88
N PHE A 208 6.56 0.30 -18.04
CA PHE A 208 5.87 0.85 -19.20
C PHE A 208 6.09 2.35 -19.32
N TRP A 209 5.89 3.13 -18.25
CA TRP A 209 6.06 4.58 -18.30
C TRP A 209 7.52 4.98 -18.54
N ARG A 210 8.48 4.29 -17.90
CA ARG A 210 9.92 4.53 -18.10
C ARG A 210 10.35 4.28 -19.56
N HIS A 211 9.77 3.28 -20.20
CA HIS A 211 10.11 2.89 -21.58
C HIS A 211 9.02 3.25 -22.59
N LYS A 212 8.09 4.16 -22.23
CA LYS A 212 6.87 4.45 -23.00
C LYS A 212 7.15 4.77 -24.46
N SER A 213 8.08 5.69 -24.72
CA SER A 213 8.42 6.10 -26.08
C SER A 213 8.98 4.96 -26.92
N LYS A 214 9.78 4.07 -26.31
CA LYS A 214 10.36 2.89 -26.97
C LYS A 214 9.27 1.87 -27.30
N LEU A 215 8.43 1.54 -26.31
CA LEU A 215 7.35 0.56 -26.44
C LEU A 215 6.27 0.99 -27.43
N LEU A 216 5.90 2.29 -27.45
CA LEU A 216 4.88 2.81 -28.38
C LEU A 216 5.39 3.01 -29.82
N ALA A 217 6.71 3.09 -30.01
CA ALA A 217 7.34 3.18 -31.33
C ALA A 217 7.74 1.81 -31.91
N CYS A 218 7.68 0.75 -31.10
CA CYS A 218 8.05 -0.61 -31.50
C CYS A 218 6.96 -1.25 -32.37
N ASP A 219 7.37 -1.97 -33.41
CA ASP A 219 6.46 -2.75 -34.24
C ASP A 219 5.89 -3.94 -33.46
N GLN A 220 4.65 -4.34 -33.80
CA GLN A 220 3.93 -5.38 -33.07
C GLN A 220 4.68 -6.72 -33.02
N VAL A 221 5.49 -7.02 -34.04
CA VAL A 221 6.26 -8.27 -34.14
C VAL A 221 7.41 -8.32 -33.13
N ASP A 222 8.04 -7.16 -32.86
CA ASP A 222 9.23 -7.05 -32.02
C ASP A 222 8.89 -6.68 -30.56
N LEU A 223 7.63 -6.34 -30.29
CA LEU A 223 7.19 -5.87 -28.97
C LEU A 223 7.41 -6.87 -27.84
N GLU A 224 7.22 -8.17 -28.09
CA GLU A 224 7.44 -9.20 -27.05
C GLU A 224 8.92 -9.35 -26.69
N ASP A 225 9.81 -9.28 -27.69
CA ASP A 225 11.26 -9.35 -27.49
C ASP A 225 11.75 -8.10 -26.75
N GLU A 226 11.22 -6.93 -27.09
CA GLU A 226 11.51 -5.68 -26.40
C GLU A 226 11.07 -5.68 -24.92
N ILE A 227 9.88 -6.24 -24.62
CA ILE A 227 9.44 -6.42 -23.22
C ILE A 227 10.41 -7.36 -22.48
N THR A 228 10.84 -8.44 -23.13
CA THR A 228 11.78 -9.40 -22.54
C THR A 228 13.11 -8.73 -22.21
N GLN A 229 13.67 -7.95 -23.13
CA GLN A 229 14.91 -7.20 -22.91
C GLN A 229 14.78 -6.21 -21.75
N ILE A 230 13.67 -5.45 -21.68
CA ILE A 230 13.43 -4.52 -20.56
C ILE A 230 13.39 -5.24 -19.21
N LEU A 231 12.78 -6.43 -19.16
CA LEU A 231 12.70 -7.23 -17.95
C LEU A 231 14.07 -7.80 -17.54
N GLU A 232 14.90 -8.20 -18.50
CA GLU A 232 16.27 -8.65 -18.25
C GLU A 232 17.16 -7.52 -17.75
N ASP A 233 17.14 -6.37 -18.40
CA ASP A 233 17.85 -5.16 -17.98
C ASP A 233 17.44 -4.73 -16.57
N THR A 234 16.13 -4.81 -16.26
CA THR A 234 15.60 -4.48 -14.94
C THR A 234 16.01 -5.49 -13.88
N ARG A 235 16.02 -6.80 -14.18
CA ARG A 235 16.48 -7.84 -13.23
C ARG A 235 17.94 -7.66 -12.84
N ASN A 236 18.74 -7.10 -13.75
CA ASN A 236 20.15 -6.80 -13.53
C ASN A 236 20.36 -5.44 -12.81
N SER A 237 19.31 -4.63 -12.64
CA SER A 237 19.34 -3.39 -11.87
C SER A 237 18.65 -3.55 -10.51
N ASP A 238 19.32 -3.20 -9.41
CA ASP A 238 18.62 -3.02 -8.14
C ASP A 238 17.59 -1.89 -8.31
N GLY A 239 16.33 -2.15 -7.92
CA GLY A 239 15.22 -1.22 -8.10
C GLY A 239 15.39 0.11 -7.34
N HIS A 240 14.36 0.96 -7.30
CA HIS A 240 14.46 2.21 -6.53
C HIS A 240 14.60 1.94 -5.03
N ALA A 241 15.58 2.61 -4.40
CA ALA A 241 15.77 2.61 -2.96
C ALA A 241 14.61 3.34 -2.27
N LEU A 242 13.91 2.63 -1.40
CA LEU A 242 12.85 3.17 -0.55
C LEU A 242 13.12 2.75 0.89
N LEU A 243 12.98 3.67 1.83
CA LEU A 243 13.13 3.40 3.26
C LEU A 243 12.13 4.25 4.04
N ASN A 244 11.28 3.62 4.85
CA ASN A 244 10.23 4.28 5.60
C ASN A 244 10.46 4.04 7.11
N PRO A 245 10.85 5.06 7.89
CA PRO A 245 10.85 4.99 9.34
C PRO A 245 9.43 4.83 9.88
N ILE A 246 9.23 3.93 10.84
CA ILE A 246 7.93 3.78 11.48
C ILE A 246 7.81 4.79 12.63
N GLU A 247 7.06 5.87 12.39
CA GLU A 247 6.98 7.02 13.30
C GLU A 247 6.38 6.66 14.66
N SER A 248 5.39 5.77 14.71
CA SER A 248 4.75 5.33 15.96
C SER A 248 5.70 4.56 16.91
N VAL A 249 6.91 4.23 16.47
CA VAL A 249 7.97 3.64 17.30
C VAL A 249 9.24 4.49 17.25
N HIS A 250 9.09 5.82 17.09
CA HIS A 250 10.18 6.80 17.12
C HIS A 250 11.29 6.49 16.10
N GLY A 251 10.92 5.96 14.93
CA GLY A 251 11.88 5.62 13.86
C GLY A 251 12.85 4.48 14.20
N ARG A 252 12.59 3.72 15.28
CA ARG A 252 13.46 2.59 15.69
C ARG A 252 13.39 1.40 14.74
N ILE A 253 12.29 1.26 14.01
CA ILE A 253 12.14 0.27 12.92
C ILE A 253 11.97 1.04 11.62
N LEU A 254 12.69 0.61 10.59
CA LEU A 254 12.56 1.12 9.23
C LEU A 254 12.21 -0.03 8.29
N VAL A 255 11.32 0.20 7.33
CA VAL A 255 10.93 -0.80 6.31
C VAL A 255 11.24 -0.28 4.92
N GLY A 256 11.95 -1.07 4.13
CA GLY A 256 12.47 -0.61 2.84
C GLY A 256 12.64 -1.70 1.77
N THR A 257 13.07 -1.25 0.58
CA THR A 257 13.48 -2.12 -0.52
C THR A 257 14.94 -2.54 -0.34
N ARG A 258 15.34 -3.69 -0.90
CA ARG A 258 16.74 -4.15 -0.87
C ARG A 258 17.71 -3.12 -1.46
N ALA A 259 17.28 -2.35 -2.46
CA ALA A 259 18.07 -1.28 -3.04
C ALA A 259 18.44 -0.15 -2.05
N ALA A 260 17.73 -0.04 -0.92
CA ALA A 260 18.09 0.88 0.16
C ALA A 260 19.25 0.39 1.04
N ASN A 261 19.84 -0.78 0.73
CA ASN A 261 21.03 -1.31 1.41
C ASN A 261 22.32 -0.55 1.01
N CYS A 262 22.32 0.76 1.18
CA CYS A 262 23.45 1.63 0.89
C CYS A 262 23.69 2.57 2.09
N PRO A 263 24.95 2.84 2.47
CA PRO A 263 25.27 3.68 3.64
C PRO A 263 24.57 5.04 3.65
N MET A 264 24.32 5.62 2.46
CA MET A 264 23.65 6.91 2.32
C MET A 264 22.21 6.93 2.89
N TYR A 265 21.50 5.80 2.87
CA TYR A 265 20.11 5.70 3.36
C TYR A 265 20.01 5.23 4.81
N LEU A 266 20.99 4.47 5.30
CA LEU A 266 20.94 3.85 6.62
C LEU A 266 21.42 4.80 7.74
N GLY A 267 22.06 5.92 7.39
CA GLY A 267 22.64 6.85 8.35
C GLY A 267 23.83 6.24 9.08
N ASP A 268 24.05 6.64 10.33
CA ASP A 268 25.22 6.20 11.12
C ASP A 268 25.24 4.67 11.31
N LEU A 269 26.23 4.01 10.71
CA LEU A 269 26.34 2.55 10.59
C LEU A 269 26.50 1.87 11.96
N ASP A 270 27.03 2.58 12.96
CA ASP A 270 27.28 2.04 14.30
C ASP A 270 25.99 1.87 15.12
N THR A 271 24.89 2.49 14.71
CA THR A 271 23.60 2.45 15.42
C THR A 271 22.51 1.71 14.64
N CYS A 272 22.78 1.31 13.40
CA CYS A 272 21.78 0.75 12.50
C CYS A 272 22.11 -0.69 12.12
N ALA A 273 21.26 -1.62 12.55
CA ALA A 273 21.32 -3.02 12.12
C ALA A 273 20.39 -3.25 10.91
N THR A 274 20.77 -4.12 9.99
CA THR A 274 20.06 -4.35 8.73
C THR A 274 19.68 -5.81 8.57
N LEU A 275 18.38 -6.08 8.43
CA LEU A 275 17.80 -7.37 8.11
C LEU A 275 17.41 -7.38 6.62
N ILE A 276 18.00 -8.28 5.84
CA ILE A 276 17.79 -8.35 4.38
C ILE A 276 17.12 -9.68 4.04
N LEU A 277 15.92 -9.60 3.48
CA LEU A 277 15.17 -10.76 2.98
C LEU A 277 15.54 -11.02 1.52
N THR A 278 16.18 -12.17 1.25
CA THR A 278 16.70 -12.51 -0.08
C THR A 278 16.49 -13.97 -0.44
N SER A 279 16.33 -14.24 -1.73
CA SER A 279 16.30 -15.58 -2.30
C SER A 279 17.68 -16.07 -2.75
N ASP A 280 18.69 -15.19 -2.75
CA ASP A 280 20.05 -15.48 -3.21
C ASP A 280 20.83 -16.27 -2.15
N SER A 281 21.19 -17.51 -2.50
CA SER A 281 21.94 -18.41 -1.62
C SER A 281 23.34 -17.89 -1.27
N GLN A 282 23.99 -17.11 -2.16
CA GLN A 282 25.35 -16.62 -1.91
C GLN A 282 25.36 -15.54 -0.82
N GLN A 283 24.31 -14.73 -0.74
CA GLN A 283 24.18 -13.67 0.27
C GLN A 283 23.92 -14.23 1.68
N LEU A 284 23.24 -15.37 1.80
CA LEU A 284 22.87 -15.96 3.09
C LEU A 284 24.07 -16.31 3.98
N GLU A 285 25.25 -16.53 3.39
CA GLU A 285 26.49 -16.87 4.10
C GLU A 285 27.27 -15.64 4.61
N THR A 286 26.87 -14.43 4.21
CA THR A 286 27.63 -13.18 4.44
C THR A 286 27.17 -12.34 5.63
N SER A 287 26.53 -12.98 6.62
CA SER A 287 25.98 -12.26 7.77
C SER A 287 27.09 -11.69 8.68
N THR A 288 26.96 -10.43 9.06
CA THR A 288 27.84 -9.72 9.99
C THR A 288 27.09 -9.42 11.28
N PRO A 289 27.75 -8.91 12.34
CA PRO A 289 27.05 -8.54 13.57
C PRO A 289 25.94 -7.50 13.36
N THR A 290 26.07 -6.62 12.35
CA THR A 290 25.09 -5.56 12.06
C THR A 290 24.21 -5.86 10.86
N THR A 291 24.50 -6.90 10.06
CA THR A 291 23.71 -7.25 8.88
C THR A 291 23.36 -8.72 8.87
N LEU A 292 22.07 -9.05 8.88
CA LEU A 292 21.57 -10.41 8.78
C LEU A 292 20.83 -10.64 7.46
N TYR A 293 21.25 -11.66 6.72
CA TYR A 293 20.53 -12.15 5.55
C TYR A 293 19.61 -13.30 5.94
N VAL A 294 18.34 -13.20 5.55
CA VAL A 294 17.32 -14.22 5.84
C VAL A 294 16.63 -14.61 4.55
N ARG A 295 16.34 -15.91 4.41
CA ARG A 295 15.64 -16.41 3.23
C ARG A 295 14.21 -15.89 3.19
N ASP A 296 13.77 -15.41 2.04
CA ASP A 296 12.48 -14.74 1.86
C ASP A 296 11.29 -15.70 1.65
N PHE A 297 11.08 -16.65 2.56
CA PHE A 297 9.97 -17.61 2.44
C PHE A 297 8.60 -16.92 2.52
N TYR A 298 7.95 -16.75 1.36
CA TYR A 298 6.63 -16.17 1.28
C TYR A 298 5.55 -17.10 1.84
N PRO A 299 4.72 -16.65 2.79
CA PRO A 299 3.68 -17.45 3.45
C PRO A 299 2.67 -18.16 2.54
N LYS A 300 2.47 -17.67 1.32
CA LYS A 300 1.56 -18.28 0.35
C LYS A 300 2.11 -19.59 -0.22
N GLN A 301 3.42 -19.68 -0.40
CA GLN A 301 4.12 -20.85 -0.95
C GLN A 301 4.78 -21.69 0.15
N HIS A 302 5.36 -21.04 1.16
CA HIS A 302 6.19 -21.65 2.20
C HIS A 302 5.68 -21.27 3.60
N PRO A 303 4.45 -21.70 3.97
CA PRO A 303 3.82 -21.28 5.22
C PRO A 303 4.57 -21.77 6.46
N THR A 304 5.17 -22.96 6.40
CA THR A 304 5.85 -23.59 7.54
C THR A 304 7.20 -22.94 7.77
N GLU A 305 8.01 -22.81 6.73
CA GLU A 305 9.35 -22.24 6.76
C GLU A 305 9.33 -20.75 7.14
N PHE A 306 8.27 -20.02 6.75
CA PHE A 306 8.05 -18.68 7.26
C PHE A 306 7.89 -18.66 8.80
N LEU A 307 7.08 -19.56 9.36
CA LEU A 307 6.79 -19.62 10.79
C LEU A 307 7.94 -20.17 11.63
N THR A 308 8.69 -21.14 11.10
CA THR A 308 9.73 -21.87 11.85
C THR A 308 11.12 -21.29 11.65
N HIS A 309 11.35 -20.54 10.57
CA HIS A 309 12.68 -20.01 10.24
C HIS A 309 12.66 -18.50 10.05
N THR A 310 11.97 -18.00 9.02
CA THR A 310 12.06 -16.59 8.59
C THR A 310 11.65 -15.62 9.69
N LEU A 311 10.46 -15.84 10.27
CA LEU A 311 9.90 -14.94 11.26
C LEU A 311 10.67 -15.04 12.62
N PRO A 312 10.95 -16.23 13.18
CA PRO A 312 11.71 -16.33 14.43
C PRO A 312 13.09 -15.68 14.37
N ILE A 313 13.90 -15.99 13.35
CA ILE A 313 15.28 -15.47 13.25
C ILE A 313 15.28 -13.95 13.08
N SER A 314 14.34 -13.42 12.29
CA SER A 314 14.15 -11.98 12.09
C SER A 314 13.79 -11.28 13.39
N LEU A 315 12.83 -11.82 14.15
CA LEU A 315 12.39 -11.23 15.42
C LEU A 315 13.49 -11.26 16.47
N GLN A 316 14.29 -12.34 16.51
CA GLN A 316 15.42 -12.42 17.43
C GLN A 316 16.49 -11.38 17.11
N PHE A 317 16.86 -11.23 15.84
CA PHE A 317 17.78 -10.19 15.40
C PHE A 317 17.28 -8.78 15.75
N ILE A 318 16.04 -8.46 15.39
CA ILE A 318 15.42 -7.16 15.68
C ILE A 318 15.46 -6.88 17.19
N ARG A 319 15.07 -7.85 18.01
CA ARG A 319 15.06 -7.70 19.48
C ARG A 319 16.45 -7.41 20.03
N THR A 320 17.45 -8.19 19.64
CA THR A 320 18.83 -8.05 20.13
C THR A 320 19.36 -6.65 19.84
N HIS A 321 19.19 -6.17 18.60
CA HIS A 321 19.72 -4.86 18.24
C HIS A 321 18.96 -3.71 18.88
N LEU A 322 17.64 -3.83 19.10
CA LEU A 322 16.84 -2.79 19.73
C LEU A 322 17.05 -2.63 21.25
N GLN A 323 17.79 -3.53 21.90
CA GLN A 323 18.14 -3.38 23.32
C GLN A 323 19.00 -2.16 23.60
N LEU A 324 19.85 -1.78 22.64
CA LEU A 324 20.68 -0.58 22.75
C LEU A 324 19.81 0.67 22.57
N SER A 325 19.94 1.65 23.47
CA SER A 325 19.20 2.90 23.35
C SER A 325 19.62 3.66 22.09
N GLY A 326 18.66 4.20 21.34
CA GLY A 326 18.91 4.93 20.09
C GLY A 326 19.25 4.06 18.87
N SER A 327 19.39 2.73 19.03
CA SER A 327 19.63 1.86 17.88
C SER A 327 18.38 1.70 17.02
N ARG A 328 18.60 1.43 15.74
CA ARG A 328 17.59 1.29 14.71
C ARG A 328 17.76 -0.04 13.98
N VAL A 329 16.67 -0.61 13.49
CA VAL A 329 16.70 -1.83 12.66
C VAL A 329 15.97 -1.58 11.35
N CYS A 330 16.67 -1.79 10.24
CA CYS A 330 16.12 -1.74 8.89
C CYS A 330 15.70 -3.13 8.43
N ILE A 331 14.47 -3.27 7.95
CA ILE A 331 13.92 -4.51 7.41
C ILE A 331 13.71 -4.33 5.91
N LEU A 332 14.61 -4.90 5.12
CA LEU A 332 14.66 -4.72 3.67
C LEU A 332 14.16 -5.98 2.96
N CYS A 333 13.22 -5.83 2.03
CA CYS A 333 12.77 -6.92 1.17
C CYS A 333 12.68 -6.46 -0.29
N LYS A 334 12.19 -7.30 -1.20
CA LYS A 334 12.11 -6.96 -2.63
C LYS A 334 11.44 -5.61 -2.91
N ASP A 335 10.29 -5.34 -2.28
CA ASP A 335 9.40 -4.23 -2.66
C ASP A 335 8.84 -3.41 -1.48
N ALA A 336 9.14 -3.78 -0.24
CA ALA A 336 8.58 -3.20 0.98
C ALA A 336 7.04 -3.30 1.11
N LYS A 337 6.38 -4.27 0.45
CA LYS A 337 4.91 -4.33 0.41
C LYS A 337 4.27 -5.43 1.27
N ASP A 338 4.95 -6.56 1.47
CA ASP A 338 4.37 -7.74 2.13
C ASP A 338 5.22 -8.29 3.28
N LEU A 339 6.34 -8.96 2.97
CA LEU A 339 7.07 -9.75 3.95
C LEU A 339 7.69 -8.90 5.06
N SER A 340 8.36 -7.81 4.70
CA SER A 340 8.93 -6.86 5.66
C SER A 340 7.87 -6.20 6.53
N ILE A 341 6.70 -5.88 5.96
CA ILE A 341 5.55 -5.32 6.68
C ILE A 341 5.02 -6.31 7.72
N GLY A 342 4.92 -7.60 7.37
CA GLY A 342 4.52 -8.65 8.28
C GLY A 342 5.49 -8.82 9.46
N ILE A 343 6.80 -8.83 9.18
CA ILE A 343 7.86 -8.94 10.20
C ILE A 343 7.87 -7.71 11.11
N ALA A 344 7.81 -6.49 10.53
CA ALA A 344 7.74 -5.24 11.29
C ALA A 344 6.52 -5.22 12.22
N THR A 345 5.35 -5.62 11.73
CA THR A 345 4.12 -5.72 12.53
C THR A 345 4.32 -6.67 13.72
N ALA A 346 4.92 -7.84 13.49
CA ALA A 346 5.19 -8.80 14.56
C ALA A 346 6.19 -8.26 15.59
N ALA A 347 7.27 -7.61 15.13
CA ALA A 347 8.29 -7.01 15.98
C ALA A 347 7.70 -5.90 16.86
N ILE A 348 6.93 -4.98 16.27
CA ILE A 348 6.26 -3.89 16.99
C ILE A 348 5.28 -4.45 18.01
N THR A 349 4.49 -5.46 17.64
CA THR A 349 3.52 -6.09 18.55
C THR A 349 4.16 -6.72 19.77
N LEU A 350 5.36 -7.29 19.61
CA LEU A 350 6.06 -7.99 20.70
C LEU A 350 6.99 -7.09 21.52
N CYS A 351 7.59 -6.08 20.92
CA CYS A 351 8.71 -5.36 21.52
C CYS A 351 8.38 -3.95 21.99
N PHE A 352 7.22 -3.39 21.61
CA PHE A 352 6.86 -2.01 21.87
C PHE A 352 5.55 -1.89 22.66
N ASN A 353 5.49 -0.92 23.57
CA ASN A 353 4.27 -0.58 24.30
C ASN A 353 3.33 0.32 23.47
N GLU A 354 2.23 0.79 24.08
CA GLU A 354 1.26 1.67 23.39
C GLU A 354 1.83 3.07 23.10
N ASP A 355 2.87 3.51 23.81
CA ASP A 355 3.53 4.82 23.61
C ASP A 355 4.68 4.76 22.59
N GLY A 356 4.87 3.60 21.93
CA GLY A 356 5.96 3.41 20.98
C GLY A 356 7.34 3.21 21.64
N ASN A 357 7.40 2.96 22.95
CA ASN A 357 8.65 2.70 23.66
C ASN A 357 9.01 1.22 23.62
N PHE A 358 10.29 0.93 23.38
CA PHE A 358 10.81 -0.43 23.40
C PHE A 358 10.82 -0.97 24.83
N VAL A 359 10.12 -2.08 25.08
CA VAL A 359 10.04 -2.75 26.39
C VAL A 359 10.83 -4.05 26.44
N GLY A 360 11.20 -4.62 25.30
CA GLY A 360 12.01 -5.85 25.20
C GLY A 360 11.36 -7.11 25.79
N ASP A 361 10.18 -7.01 26.42
CA ASP A 361 9.46 -8.11 27.05
C ASP A 361 8.50 -8.80 26.06
N THR A 362 8.90 -10.00 25.64
CA THR A 362 8.12 -10.85 24.75
C THR A 362 7.21 -11.81 25.50
N SER A 363 7.07 -11.74 26.83
CA SER A 363 6.18 -12.65 27.57
C SER A 363 4.70 -12.22 27.50
N ARG A 364 4.44 -11.02 26.99
CA ARG A 364 3.09 -10.45 26.92
C ARG A 364 2.17 -11.31 26.05
N SER A 365 1.01 -11.63 26.61
CA SER A 365 -0.13 -12.14 25.85
C SER A 365 -0.60 -11.03 24.92
N VAL A 366 -0.63 -11.31 23.62
CA VAL A 366 -1.06 -10.37 22.59
C VAL A 366 -2.33 -10.90 21.96
N THR A 367 -3.23 -10.00 21.60
CA THR A 367 -4.48 -10.34 20.92
C THR A 367 -4.40 -10.02 19.44
N LYS A 368 -5.28 -10.63 18.64
CA LYS A 368 -5.42 -10.30 17.21
C LYS A 368 -5.72 -8.81 16.99
N ASP A 369 -6.47 -8.19 17.91
CA ASP A 369 -6.76 -6.76 17.85
C ASP A 369 -5.52 -5.90 18.13
N THR A 370 -4.64 -6.33 19.04
CA THR A 370 -3.35 -5.66 19.28
C THR A 370 -2.49 -5.70 18.01
N ALA A 371 -2.36 -6.88 17.39
CA ALA A 371 -1.61 -7.04 16.15
C ALA A 371 -2.19 -6.19 15.00
N LYS A 372 -3.53 -6.09 14.93
CA LYS A 372 -4.22 -5.24 13.96
C LYS A 372 -3.94 -3.75 14.19
N ARG A 373 -3.94 -3.28 15.44
CA ARG A 373 -3.60 -1.90 15.80
C ARG A 373 -2.15 -1.58 15.44
N ARG A 374 -1.20 -2.47 15.76
CA ARG A 374 0.22 -2.30 15.36
C ARG A 374 0.45 -2.35 13.85
N LEU A 375 -0.35 -3.11 13.12
CA LEU A 375 -0.32 -3.05 11.66
C LEU A 375 -0.71 -1.65 11.15
N GLN A 376 -1.67 -0.96 11.78
CA GLN A 376 -2.06 0.39 11.38
C GLN A 376 -0.91 1.39 11.52
N TRP A 377 -0.09 1.27 12.56
CA TRP A 377 1.14 2.07 12.72
C TRP A 377 2.15 1.84 11.60
N VAL A 378 2.30 0.60 11.14
CA VAL A 378 3.18 0.28 10.01
C VAL A 378 2.61 0.85 8.71
N LEU A 379 1.31 0.67 8.47
CA LEU A 379 0.65 1.11 7.24
C LEU A 379 0.56 2.65 7.13
N SER A 380 0.45 3.38 8.24
CA SER A 380 0.47 4.84 8.22
C SER A 380 1.82 5.40 7.76
N SER A 381 2.91 4.70 8.09
CA SER A 381 4.28 5.09 7.72
C SER A 381 4.69 4.53 6.35
N CYS A 382 3.96 3.54 5.80
CA CYS A 382 4.30 2.86 4.55
C CYS A 382 3.13 2.92 3.54
N PRO A 383 2.96 4.02 2.78
CA PRO A 383 1.80 4.22 1.89
C PRO A 383 1.60 3.13 0.81
N GLY A 384 2.68 2.49 0.36
CA GLY A 384 2.63 1.41 -0.64
C GLY A 384 2.43 0.00 -0.06
N ALA A 385 2.35 -0.14 1.26
CA ALA A 385 2.26 -1.43 1.93
C ALA A 385 0.89 -2.09 1.71
N ASN A 386 0.91 -3.38 1.38
CA ASN A 386 -0.30 -4.17 1.17
C ASN A 386 -0.04 -5.64 1.52
N PRO A 387 0.17 -5.95 2.81
CA PRO A 387 0.54 -7.29 3.23
C PRO A 387 -0.56 -8.30 2.90
N SER A 388 -0.14 -9.45 2.41
CA SER A 388 -1.05 -10.47 1.93
C SER A 388 -1.83 -11.10 3.09
N ARG A 389 -3.02 -11.64 2.79
CA ARG A 389 -3.81 -12.39 3.79
C ARG A 389 -3.03 -13.58 4.34
N ALA A 390 -2.19 -14.20 3.52
CA ALA A 390 -1.35 -15.33 3.94
C ALA A 390 -0.32 -14.87 4.97
N THR A 391 0.38 -13.76 4.72
CA THR A 391 1.35 -13.17 5.65
C THR A 391 0.70 -12.80 6.98
N LEU A 392 -0.40 -12.06 6.95
CA LEU A 392 -1.10 -11.67 8.19
C LEU A 392 -1.66 -12.87 8.96
N LYS A 393 -2.11 -13.92 8.27
CA LYS A 393 -2.57 -15.15 8.93
C LYS A 393 -1.43 -15.81 9.70
N ARG A 394 -0.26 -15.97 9.06
CA ARG A 394 0.92 -16.57 9.69
C ARG A 394 1.47 -15.71 10.82
N VAL A 395 1.55 -14.39 10.65
CA VAL A 395 1.95 -13.47 11.73
C VAL A 395 1.02 -13.60 12.94
N ASN A 396 -0.30 -13.59 12.74
CA ASN A 396 -1.24 -13.79 13.84
C ASN A 396 -1.10 -15.17 14.50
N GLU A 397 -0.94 -16.23 13.71
CA GLU A 397 -0.71 -17.57 14.24
C GLU A 397 0.54 -17.64 15.11
N TYR A 398 1.64 -17.01 14.69
CA TYR A 398 2.86 -16.91 15.48
C TYR A 398 2.64 -16.11 16.79
N LEU A 399 2.02 -14.93 16.70
CA LEU A 399 1.80 -14.03 17.83
C LEU A 399 0.90 -14.65 18.91
N MET A 400 -0.14 -15.38 18.48
CA MET A 400 -1.11 -16.05 19.37
C MET A 400 -0.64 -17.44 19.82
N SER A 401 0.50 -17.95 19.32
CA SER A 401 0.98 -19.28 19.71
C SER A 401 1.41 -19.29 21.18
N PRO A 402 0.91 -20.23 22.01
CA PRO A 402 1.30 -20.35 23.42
C PRO A 402 2.75 -20.80 23.60
N ARG A 403 3.33 -21.44 22.58
CA ARG A 403 4.76 -21.73 22.47
C ARG A 403 5.24 -21.05 21.20
N ARG A 404 5.59 -19.77 21.30
CA ARG A 404 6.28 -19.09 20.19
C ARG A 404 7.55 -19.90 19.92
N PRO A 405 7.74 -20.49 18.72
CA PRO A 405 8.95 -21.22 18.36
C PRO A 405 10.15 -20.39 18.83
N SER A 406 10.77 -20.92 19.88
CA SER A 406 11.81 -20.35 20.73
C SER A 406 12.33 -18.96 20.35
N LEU A 407 11.70 -17.91 20.90
CA LEU A 407 12.45 -16.73 21.40
C LEU A 407 13.18 -17.05 22.73
N LEU A 408 13.11 -18.32 23.16
CA LEU A 408 13.51 -18.86 24.46
C LEU A 408 14.43 -20.09 24.31
N GLY A 409 15.12 -20.27 23.18
CA GLY A 409 15.98 -21.43 22.90
C GLY A 409 17.38 -21.01 22.47
N GLU A 410 18.26 -20.94 23.46
CA GLU A 410 19.72 -21.18 23.42
C GLU A 410 20.53 -20.74 22.19
N LEU A 411 21.28 -19.63 22.37
CA LEU A 411 22.76 -19.50 22.32
C LEU A 411 23.65 -20.32 21.34
N HIS A 412 23.15 -21.14 20.42
CA HIS A 412 23.99 -22.10 19.68
C HIS A 412 24.15 -21.88 18.17
N LEU A 413 23.88 -20.68 17.65
CA LEU A 413 24.27 -20.30 16.28
C LEU A 413 25.28 -19.14 16.21
N VAL A 414 25.83 -18.70 17.34
CA VAL A 414 27.05 -17.88 17.38
C VAL A 414 28.24 -18.78 17.68
N ALA A 415 28.62 -19.61 16.72
CA ALA A 415 29.82 -20.43 16.81
C ALA A 415 30.57 -20.43 15.48
N THR A 416 30.92 -19.25 14.98
CA THR A 416 32.13 -19.05 14.16
C THR A 416 32.53 -17.56 14.07
N PHE A 417 32.64 -16.88 15.21
CA PHE A 417 33.58 -15.77 15.33
C PHE A 417 34.79 -16.31 16.11
N ARG A 418 35.80 -16.80 15.39
CA ARG A 418 37.15 -16.94 15.92
C ARG A 418 37.90 -15.66 15.55
N VAL A 419 38.44 -15.04 16.61
CA VAL A 419 39.45 -13.97 16.72
C VAL A 419 40.07 -13.49 15.43
#